data_AF-A0AAV2PKY2-F1
#
_entry.id   AF-A0AAV2PKY2-F1
#
_cell.length_a   1.000
_cell.length_b   1.000
_cell.length_c   1.000
_cell.angle_alpha   90.00
_cell.angle_beta   90.00
_cell.angle_gamma   90.00
#
_symmetry.space_group_name_H-M   'P 1'
#
loop_
_entity.id
_entity.type
_entity.pdbx_description
1 polymer ?
#
loop_
_entity_poly.entity_id
_entity_poly.type
_entity_poly.pdbx_seq_one_letter_code
_entity_poly.pdbx_strand_id
1 'polypeptide(L)'
;GADGDHRTCYYCSNNHISNADYDSNCGNPNYDGHSERASFVRGCFIIIYDDGNIWRGFEGKHQENHDDECQRVTDNVDGWGTRCWCPTDRCNSHLCENCFPTTTTTTTTTTPTTTTSTQSPPGNDLTCYNCIACPTTDENTEVVSDENFLTCVTIMTGDGTIIRDGGYDDHADGDCFANGGVTQCHCTTPLCNDAGLSCYSCVDCPTVNQNTTVVFDENFKTCVTTLTDQGTIIRSGGFDVHADGECIVDGTLTQCHCTNFLCNDE
;
A
#
# COMPACT_ATOMS: atom_id res chain seq x y z
N GLY A 1 -28.37 -36.92 -16.11
CA GLY A 1 -28.98 -35.58 -16.08
C GLY A 1 -27.85 -34.62 -15.82
N ALA A 2 -27.55 -33.77 -16.79
CA ALA A 2 -26.55 -32.73 -16.65
C ALA A 2 -27.29 -31.46 -16.28
N ASP A 3 -27.55 -31.27 -14.98
CA ASP A 3 -27.65 -29.89 -14.50
C ASP A 3 -26.27 -29.30 -14.81
N GLY A 4 -26.23 -28.36 -15.76
CA GLY A 4 -25.02 -27.59 -15.99
C GLY A 4 -24.74 -26.89 -14.68
N ASP A 5 -23.68 -27.30 -13.97
CA ASP A 5 -23.27 -26.66 -12.73
C ASP A 5 -22.94 -25.20 -13.08
N HIS A 6 -23.93 -24.35 -12.89
CA HIS A 6 -23.74 -22.93 -12.87
C HIS A 6 -23.20 -22.59 -11.48
N ARG A 7 -22.14 -21.80 -11.43
CA ARG A 7 -21.65 -21.25 -10.16
C ARG A 7 -21.78 -19.74 -10.16
N THR A 8 -22.07 -19.21 -9.00
CA THR A 8 -22.00 -17.77 -8.73
C THR A 8 -20.76 -17.51 -7.90
N CYS A 9 -19.84 -16.69 -8.39
CA CYS A 9 -18.58 -16.35 -7.69
C CYS A 9 -18.47 -14.85 -7.55
N TYR A 10 -17.75 -14.39 -6.53
CA TYR A 10 -17.28 -13.01 -6.53
C TYR A 10 -16.25 -12.83 -7.63
N TYR A 11 -16.35 -11.73 -8.36
CA TYR A 11 -15.52 -11.43 -9.52
C TYR A 11 -15.02 -10.00 -9.40
N CYS A 12 -13.73 -9.83 -9.14
CA CYS A 12 -13.11 -8.52 -8.99
C CYS A 12 -11.60 -8.65 -9.05
N SER A 13 -10.92 -7.55 -9.35
CA SER A 13 -9.48 -7.39 -9.12
C SER A 13 -9.21 -6.05 -8.42
N ASN A 14 -8.09 -5.91 -7.70
CA ASN A 14 -7.59 -4.60 -7.26
C ASN A 14 -6.21 -4.25 -7.85
N ASN A 15 -5.67 -5.09 -8.75
CA ASN A 15 -4.34 -4.94 -9.34
C ASN A 15 -4.20 -3.70 -10.23
N HIS A 16 -5.25 -3.25 -10.93
CA HIS A 16 -5.16 -2.05 -11.75
C HIS A 16 -6.53 -1.41 -12.07
N ILE A 17 -6.66 -0.07 -11.91
CA ILE A 17 -7.92 0.67 -12.11
C ILE A 17 -8.49 0.60 -13.53
N SER A 18 -7.65 0.31 -14.53
CA SER A 18 -8.12 0.13 -15.91
C SER A 18 -8.81 -1.22 -16.14
N ASN A 19 -8.74 -2.15 -15.20
CA ASN A 19 -9.39 -3.44 -15.34
C ASN A 19 -10.90 -3.26 -15.21
N ALA A 20 -11.65 -3.95 -16.08
CA ALA A 20 -13.10 -3.80 -16.14
C ALA A 20 -13.80 -4.24 -14.84
N ASP A 21 -13.12 -5.08 -14.06
CA ASP A 21 -13.51 -5.63 -12.77
C ASP A 21 -12.71 -5.03 -11.60
N TYR A 22 -12.07 -3.87 -11.79
CA TYR A 22 -11.39 -3.17 -10.71
C TYR A 22 -12.38 -2.81 -9.59
N ASP A 23 -12.08 -3.29 -8.40
CA ASP A 23 -12.79 -2.99 -7.17
C ASP A 23 -11.75 -2.79 -6.06
N SER A 24 -11.65 -1.56 -5.56
CA SER A 24 -10.73 -1.23 -4.47
C SER A 24 -11.02 -2.02 -3.18
N ASN A 25 -12.24 -2.55 -3.02
CA ASN A 25 -12.63 -3.39 -1.90
C ASN A 25 -12.45 -4.89 -2.17
N CYS A 26 -11.92 -5.29 -3.32
CA CYS A 26 -11.76 -6.70 -3.69
C CYS A 26 -10.97 -7.49 -2.63
N GLY A 27 -10.08 -6.83 -1.89
CA GLY A 27 -9.31 -7.45 -0.81
C GLY A 27 -10.05 -7.69 0.51
N ASN A 28 -11.28 -7.19 0.67
CA ASN A 28 -12.01 -7.30 1.92
C ASN A 28 -12.32 -8.79 2.25
N PRO A 29 -11.98 -9.30 3.46
CA PRO A 29 -12.30 -10.67 3.87
C PRO A 29 -13.81 -10.99 3.92
N ASN A 30 -14.63 -9.95 3.98
CA ASN A 30 -16.10 -10.03 3.95
C ASN A 30 -16.64 -9.46 2.63
N TYR A 31 -15.88 -9.56 1.54
CA TYR A 31 -16.29 -9.04 0.23
C TYR A 31 -17.66 -9.59 -0.18
N ASP A 32 -18.60 -8.69 -0.40
CA ASP A 32 -19.97 -8.94 -0.81
C ASP A 32 -20.35 -8.15 -2.09
N GLY A 33 -19.34 -7.66 -2.80
CA GLY A 33 -19.47 -6.81 -3.99
C GLY A 33 -19.89 -7.55 -5.25
N HIS A 34 -19.18 -7.27 -6.35
CA HIS A 34 -19.55 -7.79 -7.68
C HIS A 34 -19.48 -9.32 -7.71
N SER A 35 -20.55 -9.93 -8.22
CA SER A 35 -20.66 -11.37 -8.37
C SER A 35 -21.26 -11.72 -9.71
N GLU A 36 -20.71 -12.73 -10.36
CA GLU A 36 -21.14 -13.18 -11.67
C GLU A 36 -21.56 -14.65 -11.63
N ARG A 37 -22.42 -15.04 -12.56
CA ARG A 37 -22.86 -16.43 -12.74
C ARG A 37 -22.30 -16.98 -14.04
N ALA A 38 -21.42 -17.97 -13.95
CA ALA A 38 -20.82 -18.63 -15.10
C ALA A 38 -21.33 -20.07 -15.25
N SER A 39 -21.26 -20.57 -16.49
CA SER A 39 -21.55 -21.98 -16.82
C SER A 39 -20.25 -22.73 -17.06
N PHE A 40 -20.24 -24.05 -16.85
CA PHE A 40 -19.08 -24.91 -17.08
C PHE A 40 -17.86 -24.63 -16.16
N VAL A 41 -18.12 -23.98 -15.03
CA VAL A 41 -17.14 -23.70 -13.98
C VAL A 41 -17.33 -24.68 -12.84
N ARG A 42 -16.26 -24.98 -12.11
CA ARG A 42 -16.27 -25.97 -11.02
C ARG A 42 -16.41 -25.36 -9.64
N GLY A 43 -15.91 -24.13 -9.49
CA GLY A 43 -16.00 -23.39 -8.26
C GLY A 43 -15.49 -21.98 -8.44
N CYS A 44 -15.12 -21.37 -7.33
CA CYS A 44 -14.62 -20.01 -7.25
C CYS A 44 -13.17 -20.03 -6.76
N PHE A 45 -12.38 -19.05 -7.17
CA PHE A 45 -11.03 -18.87 -6.66
C PHE A 45 -10.79 -17.45 -6.16
N ILE A 46 -9.73 -17.34 -5.36
CA ILE A 46 -9.07 -16.09 -5.03
C ILE A 46 -7.56 -16.27 -5.21
N ILE A 47 -6.89 -15.29 -5.80
CA ILE A 47 -5.43 -15.18 -5.82
C ILE A 47 -5.06 -13.95 -5.01
N ILE A 48 -4.10 -14.11 -4.11
CA ILE A 48 -3.45 -13.01 -3.39
C ILE A 48 -2.01 -13.01 -3.84
N TYR A 49 -1.65 -12.02 -4.62
CA TYR A 49 -0.31 -11.78 -5.12
C TYR A 49 0.60 -11.30 -3.99
N ASP A 50 1.90 -11.53 -4.15
CA ASP A 50 2.90 -11.14 -3.15
C ASP A 50 2.97 -9.62 -2.97
N ASP A 51 2.52 -8.83 -3.96
CA ASP A 51 2.42 -7.37 -3.88
C ASP A 51 1.13 -6.88 -3.18
N GLY A 52 0.34 -7.79 -2.60
CA GLY A 52 -0.92 -7.48 -1.92
C GLY A 52 -2.13 -7.33 -2.85
N ASN A 53 -1.93 -7.45 -4.17
CA ASN A 53 -3.05 -7.48 -5.10
C ASN A 53 -3.87 -8.76 -4.95
N ILE A 54 -5.15 -8.65 -5.25
CA ILE A 54 -6.17 -9.67 -5.07
C ILE A 54 -6.99 -9.76 -6.34
N TRP A 55 -7.21 -10.99 -6.77
CA TRP A 55 -8.09 -11.32 -7.89
C TRP A 55 -9.05 -12.44 -7.49
N ARG A 56 -10.35 -12.23 -7.69
CA ARG A 56 -11.41 -13.19 -7.44
C ARG A 56 -12.04 -13.60 -8.76
N GLY A 57 -12.26 -14.90 -8.95
CA GLY A 57 -12.78 -15.38 -10.21
C GLY A 57 -13.36 -16.79 -10.20
N PHE A 58 -13.53 -17.33 -11.40
CA PHE A 58 -14.12 -18.64 -11.65
C PHE A 58 -13.07 -19.70 -11.93
N GLU A 59 -13.27 -20.89 -11.38
CA GLU A 59 -12.39 -22.02 -11.63
C GLU A 59 -12.88 -22.88 -12.79
N GLY A 60 -11.98 -23.12 -13.75
CA GLY A 60 -12.24 -24.00 -14.88
C GLY A 60 -12.03 -25.48 -14.55
N LYS A 61 -12.70 -26.35 -15.31
CA LYS A 61 -12.53 -27.82 -15.21
C LYS A 61 -11.08 -28.29 -15.41
N HIS A 62 -10.27 -27.55 -16.16
CA HIS A 62 -8.87 -27.90 -16.42
C HIS A 62 -7.96 -27.73 -15.20
N GLN A 63 -8.39 -26.94 -14.23
CA GLN A 63 -7.63 -26.61 -13.02
C GLN A 63 -8.16 -27.36 -11.77
N GLU A 64 -9.28 -28.08 -11.91
CA GLU A 64 -9.92 -28.90 -10.85
C GLU A 64 -9.06 -30.09 -10.39
N ASN A 65 -8.17 -30.61 -11.25
CA ASN A 65 -7.45 -31.86 -11.00
C ASN A 65 -6.08 -31.70 -10.33
N HIS A 66 -5.69 -30.48 -10.01
CA HIS A 66 -4.38 -30.17 -9.43
C HIS A 66 -4.55 -29.53 -8.05
N ASP A 67 -4.24 -30.33 -7.03
CA ASP A 67 -3.54 -29.92 -5.81
C ASP A 67 -4.26 -28.90 -4.92
N ASP A 68 -4.81 -29.41 -3.81
CA ASP A 68 -5.12 -28.74 -2.55
C ASP A 68 -5.91 -27.41 -2.58
N GLU A 69 -6.63 -27.10 -1.49
CA GLU A 69 -7.46 -25.88 -1.43
C GLU A 69 -6.63 -24.58 -1.49
N CYS A 70 -5.31 -24.67 -1.35
CA CYS A 70 -4.33 -23.58 -1.33
C CYS A 70 -3.05 -23.99 -2.07
N GLN A 71 -2.62 -23.21 -3.07
CA GLN A 71 -1.38 -23.44 -3.79
C GLN A 71 -0.67 -22.15 -4.17
N ARG A 72 0.66 -22.15 -4.07
CA ARG A 72 1.50 -21.11 -4.68
C ARG A 72 1.39 -21.20 -6.19
N VAL A 73 0.99 -20.11 -6.83
CA VAL A 73 0.89 -19.98 -8.28
C VAL A 73 1.78 -18.85 -8.76
N THR A 74 2.15 -18.91 -10.02
CA THR A 74 2.66 -17.76 -10.75
C THR A 74 1.68 -17.47 -11.87
N ASP A 75 1.20 -16.24 -11.93
CA ASP A 75 0.58 -15.71 -13.12
C ASP A 75 1.68 -15.01 -13.93
N ASN A 76 1.72 -15.26 -15.23
CA ASN A 76 2.70 -14.64 -16.11
C ASN A 76 2.52 -13.11 -16.21
N VAL A 77 1.38 -12.59 -15.74
CA VAL A 77 1.02 -11.17 -15.83
C VAL A 77 1.36 -10.42 -14.54
N ASP A 78 1.03 -10.99 -13.39
CA ASP A 78 1.03 -10.28 -12.09
C ASP A 78 1.99 -10.90 -11.05
N GLY A 79 2.83 -11.85 -11.46
CA GLY A 79 3.89 -12.40 -10.61
C GLY A 79 3.46 -13.59 -9.77
N TRP A 80 4.07 -13.75 -8.60
CA TRP A 80 3.80 -14.87 -7.71
C TRP A 80 2.66 -14.54 -6.73
N GLY A 81 1.88 -15.55 -6.37
CA GLY A 81 0.79 -15.39 -5.43
C GLY A 81 0.30 -16.72 -4.86
N THR A 82 -0.59 -16.63 -3.89
CA THR A 82 -1.28 -17.77 -3.30
C THR A 82 -2.68 -17.86 -3.88
N ARG A 83 -2.97 -18.94 -4.61
CA ARG A 83 -4.31 -19.24 -5.13
C ARG A 83 -5.05 -20.16 -4.18
N CYS A 84 -6.28 -19.82 -3.87
CA CYS A 84 -7.20 -20.65 -3.13
C CYS A 84 -8.44 -20.94 -3.94
N TRP A 85 -8.97 -22.16 -3.82
CA TRP A 85 -10.15 -22.58 -4.55
C TRP A 85 -11.18 -23.24 -3.65
N CYS A 86 -12.46 -23.05 -3.98
CA CYS A 86 -13.57 -23.67 -3.28
C CYS A 86 -14.74 -24.01 -4.23
N PRO A 87 -15.46 -25.13 -4.00
CA PRO A 87 -16.44 -25.66 -4.96
C PRO A 87 -17.84 -25.04 -4.88
N THR A 88 -18.14 -24.22 -3.87
CA THR A 88 -19.48 -23.70 -3.58
C THR A 88 -19.69 -22.27 -4.13
N ASP A 89 -20.94 -21.82 -4.19
CA ASP A 89 -21.22 -20.45 -4.64
C ASP A 89 -20.67 -19.43 -3.64
N ARG A 90 -20.02 -18.37 -4.15
CA ARG A 90 -19.53 -17.21 -3.39
C ARG A 90 -18.60 -17.56 -2.24
N CYS A 91 -17.99 -18.75 -2.27
CA CYS A 91 -17.08 -19.20 -1.22
C CYS A 91 -15.73 -18.48 -1.24
N ASN A 92 -15.42 -17.82 -2.36
CA ASN A 92 -14.26 -16.97 -2.50
C ASN A 92 -14.49 -15.58 -1.90
N SER A 93 -15.29 -15.41 -0.84
CA SER A 93 -15.33 -14.21 0.02
C SER A 93 -14.30 -14.32 1.14
N HIS A 94 -14.29 -15.46 1.79
CA HIS A 94 -13.33 -15.79 2.82
C HIS A 94 -12.07 -16.26 2.10
N LEU A 95 -10.98 -15.51 2.29
CA LEU A 95 -9.63 -15.98 2.02
C LEU A 95 -9.58 -17.39 2.58
N CYS A 96 -9.54 -18.44 1.74
CA CYS A 96 -9.80 -19.80 2.19
C CYS A 96 -9.03 -20.04 3.49
N GLU A 97 -9.69 -20.50 4.55
CA GLU A 97 -9.12 -20.55 5.91
C GLU A 97 -7.80 -21.36 5.95
N ASN A 98 -7.61 -22.23 4.95
CA ASN A 98 -6.40 -23.01 4.73
C ASN A 98 -5.22 -22.21 4.09
N CYS A 99 -5.50 -21.11 3.41
CA CYS A 99 -4.51 -20.19 2.84
C CYS A 99 -4.05 -19.13 3.83
N PHE A 100 -4.92 -18.75 4.76
CA PHE A 100 -4.64 -17.81 5.83
C PHE A 100 -5.14 -18.44 7.13
N PRO A 101 -4.27 -19.13 7.89
CA PRO A 101 -4.68 -19.68 9.17
C PRO A 101 -5.17 -18.52 10.02
N THR A 102 -6.48 -18.43 10.23
CA THR A 102 -7.13 -17.43 11.06
C THR A 102 -6.41 -17.36 12.42
N THR A 103 -5.67 -16.28 12.67
CA THR A 103 -5.37 -15.87 14.03
C THR A 103 -6.72 -15.62 14.68
N THR A 104 -7.08 -16.46 15.65
CA THR A 104 -8.41 -16.47 16.26
C THR A 104 -8.60 -15.19 17.09
N THR A 105 -9.04 -14.10 16.46
CA THR A 105 -9.34 -12.85 17.16
C THR A 105 -10.64 -13.01 17.93
N THR A 106 -10.52 -13.22 19.23
CA THR A 106 -11.67 -13.31 20.16
C THR A 106 -12.32 -11.93 20.24
N THR A 107 -13.53 -11.79 19.72
CA THR A 107 -14.28 -10.53 19.73
C THR A 107 -14.79 -10.23 21.14
N THR A 108 -14.16 -9.29 21.86
CA THR A 108 -14.71 -8.71 23.10
C THR A 108 -15.40 -7.39 22.81
N THR A 109 -16.71 -7.35 23.08
CA THR A 109 -17.57 -6.17 23.04
C THR A 109 -17.02 -5.03 23.91
N THR A 110 -16.63 -3.90 23.32
CA THR A 110 -16.06 -2.75 24.04
C THR A 110 -17.10 -1.71 24.41
N THR A 111 -17.15 -1.41 25.71
CA THR A 111 -17.69 -0.18 26.31
C THR A 111 -16.56 0.86 26.31
N PRO A 112 -16.79 2.16 26.08
CA PRO A 112 -15.70 3.13 25.94
C PRO A 112 -14.99 3.32 27.28
N THR A 113 -13.72 2.93 27.37
CA THR A 113 -12.87 3.25 28.53
C THR A 113 -11.46 3.58 28.08
N THR A 114 -10.98 4.69 28.64
CA THR A 114 -9.67 5.33 28.55
C THR A 114 -8.50 4.33 28.50
N THR A 115 -7.67 4.44 27.47
CA THR A 115 -6.49 3.60 27.21
C THR A 115 -5.40 3.83 28.26
N THR A 116 -5.15 2.80 29.08
CA THR A 116 -3.93 2.67 29.86
C THR A 116 -3.10 1.55 29.22
N SER A 117 -1.91 1.90 28.75
CA SER A 117 -0.93 1.03 28.10
C SER A 117 -0.55 -0.16 28.99
N THR A 118 -0.70 -1.38 28.46
CA THR A 118 -0.14 -2.61 29.05
C THR A 118 0.96 -3.09 28.12
N GLN A 119 2.19 -3.20 28.64
CA GLN A 119 3.35 -3.69 27.91
C GLN A 119 3.16 -5.17 27.48
N SER A 120 3.23 -5.40 26.17
CA SER A 120 3.36 -6.71 25.53
C SER A 120 4.84 -7.16 25.50
N PRO A 121 5.12 -8.45 25.23
CA PRO A 121 6.47 -9.01 25.20
C PRO A 121 7.32 -8.40 24.06
N PRO A 122 8.67 -8.46 24.14
CA PRO A 122 9.56 -7.82 23.18
C PRO A 122 9.59 -8.59 21.86
N GLY A 123 8.66 -8.27 20.97
CA GLY A 123 8.65 -8.65 19.55
C GLY A 123 8.11 -7.46 18.79
N ASN A 124 9.00 -6.74 18.11
CA ASN A 124 8.80 -5.57 17.24
C ASN A 124 7.48 -4.80 17.46
N ASP A 125 7.49 -3.83 18.37
CA ASP A 125 6.40 -2.86 18.60
C ASP A 125 6.26 -1.87 17.42
N LEU A 126 6.17 -2.37 16.18
CA LEU A 126 5.98 -1.54 15.01
C LEU A 126 4.50 -1.17 14.89
N THR A 127 4.24 0.13 15.03
CA THR A 127 2.93 0.74 14.81
C THR A 127 3.02 1.60 13.57
N CYS A 128 2.01 1.56 12.70
CA CYS A 128 2.00 2.31 11.44
C CYS A 128 0.68 3.05 11.31
N TYR A 129 0.68 4.19 10.63
CA TYR A 129 -0.58 4.80 10.20
C TYR A 129 -1.24 3.92 9.14
N ASN A 130 -2.56 3.80 9.20
CA ASN A 130 -3.38 3.08 8.23
C ASN A 130 -4.46 4.02 7.70
N CYS A 131 -4.37 4.38 6.43
CA CYS A 131 -5.41 5.17 5.77
C CYS A 131 -5.27 5.15 4.25
N ILE A 132 -6.40 5.37 3.57
CA ILE A 132 -6.49 5.49 2.10
C ILE A 132 -6.89 6.93 1.77
N ALA A 133 -6.24 7.53 0.77
CA ALA A 133 -6.50 8.90 0.32
C ALA A 133 -6.34 9.96 1.42
N CYS A 134 -5.41 9.72 2.35
CA CYS A 134 -5.00 10.66 3.39
C CYS A 134 -3.72 11.36 2.93
N PRO A 135 -3.72 12.61 2.44
CA PRO A 135 -2.45 13.25 2.06
C PRO A 135 -1.56 13.51 3.28
N THR A 136 -2.18 13.78 4.43
CA THR A 136 -1.55 14.03 5.72
C THR A 136 -2.11 13.09 6.77
N THR A 137 -1.33 12.85 7.81
CA THR A 137 -1.70 12.18 9.05
C THR A 137 -2.03 13.23 10.11
N ASP A 138 -2.95 12.88 11.00
CA ASP A 138 -3.35 13.70 12.15
C ASP A 138 -3.69 12.81 13.35
N GLU A 139 -4.08 13.44 14.46
CA GLU A 139 -4.48 12.76 15.70
C GLU A 139 -5.70 11.81 15.56
N ASN A 140 -6.44 11.88 14.45
CA ASN A 140 -7.59 11.02 14.17
C ASN A 140 -7.27 9.92 13.14
N THR A 141 -6.07 9.92 12.58
CA THR A 141 -5.65 8.91 11.61
C THR A 141 -5.47 7.58 12.32
N GLU A 142 -6.04 6.51 11.74
CA GLU A 142 -5.99 5.19 12.35
C GLU A 142 -4.54 4.70 12.45
N VAL A 143 -4.22 4.07 13.56
CA VAL A 143 -2.92 3.45 13.82
C VAL A 143 -3.13 1.96 14.01
N VAL A 144 -2.39 1.17 13.26
CA VAL A 144 -2.41 -0.28 13.31
C VAL A 144 -1.09 -0.81 13.86
N SER A 145 -1.13 -2.00 14.43
CA SER A 145 0.04 -2.75 14.88
C SER A 145 -0.20 -4.24 14.67
N ASP A 146 0.79 -4.94 14.17
CA ASP A 146 0.80 -6.38 13.99
C ASP A 146 2.20 -6.90 14.35
N GLU A 147 2.27 -8.04 15.05
CA GLU A 147 3.56 -8.65 15.44
C GLU A 147 4.40 -9.10 14.23
N ASN A 148 3.76 -9.23 13.06
CA ASN A 148 4.40 -9.61 11.81
C ASN A 148 4.75 -8.41 10.92
N PHE A 149 4.43 -7.17 11.32
CA PHE A 149 4.90 -6.03 10.56
C PHE A 149 6.43 -5.92 10.68
N LEU A 150 7.07 -5.87 9.51
CA LEU A 150 8.50 -5.66 9.38
C LEU A 150 8.81 -4.21 9.02
N THR A 151 7.90 -3.53 8.31
CA THR A 151 8.02 -2.11 7.93
C THR A 151 6.67 -1.39 8.01
N CYS A 152 6.68 -0.06 8.02
CA CYS A 152 5.53 0.76 7.64
C CYS A 152 5.69 1.18 6.18
N VAL A 153 4.58 1.25 5.47
CA VAL A 153 4.52 1.48 4.03
C VAL A 153 3.76 2.78 3.75
N THR A 154 4.26 3.54 2.77
CA THR A 154 3.53 4.62 2.10
C THR A 154 3.49 4.35 0.61
N ILE A 155 2.30 4.26 0.03
CA ILE A 155 2.08 4.04 -1.41
C ILE A 155 1.54 5.33 -2.00
N MET A 156 2.18 5.81 -3.07
CA MET A 156 1.78 6.97 -3.85
C MET A 156 1.42 6.49 -5.24
N THR A 157 0.20 6.74 -5.67
CA THR A 157 -0.25 6.37 -7.02
C THR A 157 -0.11 7.56 -7.97
N GLY A 158 -0.09 7.30 -9.28
CA GLY A 158 0.10 8.32 -10.31
C GLY A 158 -1.01 9.37 -10.37
N ASP A 159 -2.15 9.14 -9.72
CA ASP A 159 -3.22 10.14 -9.56
C ASP A 159 -3.05 11.04 -8.32
N GLY A 160 -2.00 10.80 -7.53
CA GLY A 160 -1.70 11.54 -6.30
C GLY A 160 -2.34 10.96 -5.04
N THR A 161 -3.06 9.84 -5.11
CA THR A 161 -3.59 9.16 -3.93
C THR A 161 -2.45 8.60 -3.09
N ILE A 162 -2.49 8.89 -1.78
CA ILE A 162 -1.57 8.35 -0.78
C ILE A 162 -2.29 7.31 0.06
N ILE A 163 -1.68 6.12 0.20
CA ILE A 163 -2.11 5.03 1.06
C ILE A 163 -0.99 4.77 2.08
N ARG A 164 -1.36 4.55 3.34
CA ARG A 164 -0.45 4.20 4.43
C ARG A 164 -0.89 2.89 5.04
N ASP A 165 0.05 2.00 5.35
CA ASP A 165 -0.23 0.73 6.02
C ASP A 165 1.02 0.16 6.70
N GLY A 166 0.91 -0.99 7.36
CA GLY A 166 2.03 -1.87 7.73
C GLY A 166 2.40 -2.82 6.60
N GLY A 167 3.70 -3.13 6.48
CA GLY A 167 4.27 -4.03 5.50
C GLY A 167 4.82 -5.30 6.16
N TYR A 168 4.64 -6.43 5.48
CA TYR A 168 5.11 -7.74 5.92
C TYR A 168 6.46 -8.13 5.32
N ASP A 169 6.98 -7.31 4.42
CA ASP A 169 8.27 -7.51 3.76
C ASP A 169 9.39 -6.75 4.48
N ASP A 170 10.56 -7.37 4.50
CA ASP A 170 11.77 -6.80 5.07
C ASP A 170 12.41 -5.80 4.10
N HIS A 171 12.38 -4.52 4.47
CA HIS A 171 12.99 -3.44 3.73
C HIS A 171 13.82 -2.55 4.66
N ALA A 172 14.86 -1.94 4.08
CA ALA A 172 15.64 -0.96 4.82
C ALA A 172 14.82 0.31 5.08
N ASP A 173 15.17 1.02 6.15
CA ASP A 173 14.56 2.32 6.45
C ASP A 173 14.82 3.32 5.30
N GLY A 174 13.75 3.89 4.74
CA GLY A 174 13.83 4.83 3.61
C GLY A 174 13.92 4.17 2.23
N ASP A 175 13.75 2.85 2.13
CA ASP A 175 13.75 2.14 0.85
C ASP A 175 12.49 2.47 0.03
N CYS A 176 12.64 2.82 -1.24
CA CYS A 176 11.53 3.23 -2.11
C CYS A 176 11.63 2.59 -3.50
N PHE A 177 10.50 2.13 -4.01
CA PHE A 177 10.38 1.48 -5.33
C PHE A 177 9.32 2.18 -6.17
N ALA A 178 9.61 2.37 -7.45
CA ALA A 178 8.62 2.84 -8.42
C ALA A 178 8.34 1.73 -9.44
N ASN A 179 7.06 1.37 -9.61
CA ASN A 179 6.61 0.43 -10.63
C ASN A 179 5.23 0.83 -11.14
N GLY A 180 5.08 0.96 -12.46
CA GLY A 180 3.77 1.19 -13.09
C GLY A 180 3.06 2.49 -12.67
N GLY A 181 3.80 3.54 -12.31
CA GLY A 181 3.21 4.79 -11.81
C GLY A 181 2.75 4.72 -10.34
N VAL A 182 3.16 3.68 -9.61
CA VAL A 182 3.02 3.58 -8.16
C VAL A 182 4.41 3.67 -7.55
N THR A 183 4.57 4.48 -6.52
CA THR A 183 5.78 4.56 -5.70
C THR A 183 5.47 4.09 -4.29
N GLN A 184 6.20 3.08 -3.82
CA GLN A 184 6.06 2.51 -2.49
C GLN A 184 7.33 2.79 -1.69
N CYS A 185 7.19 3.38 -0.50
CA CYS A 185 8.29 3.68 0.40
C CYS A 185 8.10 2.96 1.74
N HIS A 186 9.20 2.45 2.28
CA HIS A 186 9.24 1.66 3.51
C HIS A 186 10.06 2.36 4.58
N CYS A 187 9.66 2.17 5.83
CA CYS A 187 10.40 2.63 6.99
C CYS A 187 10.19 1.68 8.18
N THR A 188 11.09 1.68 9.15
CA THR A 188 11.19 0.62 10.18
C THR A 188 10.98 1.14 11.60
N THR A 189 10.63 2.42 11.75
CA THR A 189 10.38 3.03 13.06
C THR A 189 8.88 3.26 13.29
N PRO A 190 8.39 3.24 14.55
CA PRO A 190 6.97 3.48 14.83
C PRO A 190 6.46 4.79 14.23
N LEU A 191 5.34 4.72 13.52
CA LEU A 191 4.66 5.84 12.87
C LEU A 191 5.51 6.58 11.84
N CYS A 192 6.57 5.97 11.31
CA CYS A 192 7.47 6.62 10.36
C CYS A 192 6.83 6.97 9.01
N ASN A 193 5.71 6.33 8.68
CA ASN A 193 4.89 6.70 7.54
C ASN A 193 4.04 7.97 7.77
N ASP A 194 4.34 8.75 8.81
CA ASP A 194 3.79 10.10 9.05
C ASP A 194 4.16 11.08 7.93
N ALA A 195 5.36 10.93 7.37
CA ALA A 195 5.92 11.91 6.47
C ALA A 195 4.99 12.10 5.27
N GLY A 196 4.33 13.27 5.21
CA GLY A 196 3.73 13.72 3.96
C GLY A 196 4.85 13.83 2.93
N LEU A 197 4.95 12.86 2.03
CA LEU A 197 5.91 12.87 0.93
C LEU A 197 5.60 14.04 0.00
N SER A 198 6.20 15.17 0.35
CA SER A 198 5.88 16.49 -0.18
C SER A 198 7.15 17.14 -0.72
N CYS A 199 7.93 16.43 -1.54
CA CYS A 199 8.92 17.13 -2.37
C CYS A 199 8.17 17.81 -3.52
N TYR A 200 7.61 18.99 -3.25
CA TYR A 200 7.00 19.81 -4.29
C TYR A 200 8.09 20.44 -5.15
N SER A 201 7.93 20.39 -6.48
CA SER A 201 8.66 21.30 -7.35
C SER A 201 7.83 22.55 -7.60
N CYS A 202 8.32 23.71 -7.15
CA CYS A 202 7.72 25.00 -7.44
C CYS A 202 8.81 26.05 -7.66
N VAL A 203 8.56 26.93 -8.64
CA VAL A 203 9.38 28.11 -8.93
C VAL A 203 8.57 29.32 -8.45
N ASP A 204 9.15 30.13 -7.56
CA ASP A 204 8.54 31.36 -7.01
C ASP A 204 7.24 31.18 -6.19
N CYS A 205 7.12 30.14 -5.36
CA CYS A 205 6.03 30.04 -4.39
C CYS A 205 6.47 30.49 -2.98
N PRO A 206 6.12 31.71 -2.54
CA PRO A 206 6.40 32.15 -1.16
C PRO A 206 5.54 31.42 -0.12
N THR A 207 4.48 30.71 -0.53
CA THR A 207 3.65 29.85 0.32
C THR A 207 3.19 28.63 -0.49
N VAL A 208 3.37 27.43 0.05
CA VAL A 208 2.80 26.20 -0.52
C VAL A 208 1.28 26.29 -0.37
N ASN A 209 0.55 26.31 -1.48
CA ASN A 209 -0.91 26.19 -1.46
C ASN A 209 -1.35 24.92 -2.19
N GLN A 210 -2.59 24.50 -1.93
CA GLN A 210 -3.20 23.26 -2.43
C GLN A 210 -3.27 23.13 -3.97
N ASN A 211 -2.83 24.14 -4.72
CA ASN A 211 -2.82 24.16 -6.20
C ASN A 211 -1.43 23.96 -6.82
N THR A 212 -0.44 23.55 -6.04
CA THR A 212 0.92 23.31 -6.55
C THR A 212 0.97 21.97 -7.29
N THR A 213 1.39 21.98 -8.57
CA THR A 213 1.56 20.76 -9.37
C THR A 213 2.68 19.90 -8.78
N VAL A 214 2.33 18.71 -8.32
CA VAL A 214 3.31 17.73 -7.85
C VAL A 214 3.89 17.02 -9.06
N VAL A 215 5.22 17.09 -9.24
CA VAL A 215 5.92 16.30 -10.25
C VAL A 215 6.71 15.24 -9.49
N PHE A 216 6.22 14.00 -9.56
CA PHE A 216 6.97 12.85 -9.07
C PHE A 216 7.95 12.41 -10.16
N ASP A 217 9.26 12.49 -9.88
CA ASP A 217 10.30 11.82 -10.65
C ASP A 217 10.84 10.68 -9.79
N GLU A 218 10.80 9.47 -10.34
CA GLU A 218 11.24 8.21 -9.74
C GLU A 218 12.72 8.20 -9.32
N ASN A 219 13.50 9.19 -9.77
CA ASN A 219 14.93 9.28 -9.50
C ASN A 219 15.29 10.22 -8.33
N PHE A 220 14.30 10.87 -7.70
CA PHE A 220 14.57 11.79 -6.59
C PHE A 220 14.78 11.04 -5.27
N LYS A 221 15.95 11.25 -4.65
CA LYS A 221 16.35 10.65 -3.37
C LYS A 221 16.23 11.60 -2.19
N THR A 222 16.25 12.92 -2.43
CA THR A 222 16.18 13.96 -1.40
C THR A 222 15.30 15.11 -1.86
N CYS A 223 14.71 15.89 -0.94
CA CYS A 223 14.17 17.20 -1.31
C CYS A 223 15.32 18.22 -1.30
N VAL A 224 15.45 19.00 -2.37
CA VAL A 224 16.43 20.08 -2.50
C VAL A 224 15.69 21.41 -2.50
N THR A 225 16.09 22.27 -1.57
CA THR A 225 15.73 23.69 -1.62
C THR A 225 16.91 24.47 -2.17
N THR A 226 16.71 25.09 -3.33
CA THR A 226 17.69 25.96 -3.98
C THR A 226 17.30 27.41 -3.75
N LEU A 227 18.20 28.19 -3.15
CA LEU A 227 18.08 29.64 -3.05
C LEU A 227 18.96 30.29 -4.14
N THR A 228 18.33 31.13 -4.97
CA THR A 228 19.03 31.92 -6.00
C THR A 228 19.49 33.27 -5.44
N ASP A 229 20.42 33.93 -6.14
CA ASP A 229 20.88 35.29 -5.83
C ASP A 229 19.80 36.37 -5.91
N GLN A 230 18.70 36.10 -6.61
CA GLN A 230 17.54 36.99 -6.67
C GLN A 230 16.55 36.78 -5.52
N GLY A 231 16.82 35.83 -4.61
CA GLY A 231 15.94 35.49 -3.50
C GLY A 231 14.79 34.55 -3.89
N THR A 232 14.78 34.04 -5.13
CA THR A 232 13.84 32.99 -5.55
C THR A 232 14.22 31.68 -4.87
N ILE A 233 13.23 31.07 -4.22
CA ILE A 233 13.29 29.72 -3.67
C ILE A 233 12.76 28.76 -4.73
N ILE A 234 13.59 27.82 -5.17
CA ILE A 234 13.23 26.71 -6.04
C ILE A 234 13.26 25.45 -5.19
N ARG A 235 12.14 24.75 -5.09
CA ARG A 235 12.11 23.42 -4.47
C ARG A 235 12.12 22.39 -5.60
N SER A 236 12.89 21.34 -5.47
CA SER A 236 12.96 20.24 -6.43
C SER A 236 13.34 18.95 -5.73
N GLY A 237 13.12 17.80 -6.36
CA GLY A 237 13.82 16.60 -5.92
C GLY A 237 15.28 16.63 -6.35
N GLY A 238 16.15 16.09 -5.51
CA GLY A 238 17.58 15.92 -5.76
C GLY A 238 17.93 14.48 -6.10
N PHE A 239 18.86 14.31 -7.03
CA PHE A 239 19.41 13.01 -7.41
C PHE A 239 20.54 12.55 -6.47
N ASP A 240 21.13 13.48 -5.72
CA ASP A 240 22.28 13.24 -4.87
C ASP A 240 21.89 12.97 -3.41
N VAL A 241 22.61 12.01 -2.81
CA VAL A 241 22.52 11.64 -1.39
C VAL A 241 23.51 12.49 -0.61
N HIS A 242 23.05 13.68 -0.22
CA HIS A 242 23.74 14.50 0.75
C HIS A 242 23.20 14.22 2.14
N ALA A 243 24.01 14.47 3.16
CA ALA A 243 23.56 14.30 4.54
C ALA A 243 22.44 15.29 4.84
N ASP A 244 21.49 14.90 5.70
CA ASP A 244 20.43 15.81 6.15
C ASP A 244 21.03 17.08 6.77
N GLY A 245 20.56 18.25 6.31
CA GLY A 245 21.07 19.56 6.73
C GLY A 245 22.35 20.02 6.02
N GLU A 246 22.85 19.27 5.02
CA GLU A 246 24.00 19.70 4.23
C GLU A 246 23.58 20.77 3.21
N CYS A 247 24.18 21.96 3.32
CA CYS A 247 24.03 23.03 2.35
C CYS A 247 25.32 23.18 1.52
N ILE A 248 25.19 23.05 0.21
CA ILE A 248 26.27 23.23 -0.77
C ILE A 248 26.11 24.61 -1.39
N VAL A 249 27.17 25.41 -1.29
CA VAL A 249 27.24 26.70 -1.96
C VAL A 249 28.06 26.53 -3.24
N ASP A 250 27.41 26.62 -4.39
CA ASP A 250 28.05 26.63 -5.70
C ASP A 250 27.88 28.02 -6.35
N GLY A 251 28.90 28.86 -6.20
CA GLY A 251 28.88 30.24 -6.67
C GLY A 251 27.83 31.08 -5.96
N THR A 252 26.77 31.48 -6.68
CA THR A 252 25.65 32.27 -6.16
C THR A 252 24.46 31.42 -5.72
N LEU A 253 24.53 30.11 -5.91
CA LEU A 253 23.47 29.16 -5.60
C LEU A 253 23.75 28.49 -4.25
N THR A 254 22.75 28.45 -3.37
CA THR A 254 22.80 27.62 -2.16
C THR A 254 21.78 26.50 -2.30
N GLN A 255 22.24 25.25 -2.27
CA GLN A 255 21.40 24.06 -2.28
C GLN A 255 21.45 23.42 -0.91
N CYS A 256 20.33 23.35 -0.20
CA CYS A 256 20.24 22.63 1.06
C CYS A 256 19.48 21.33 0.85
N HIS A 257 20.07 20.22 1.31
CA HIS A 257 19.51 18.89 1.25
C HIS A 257 18.86 18.55 2.59
N CYS A 258 17.58 18.17 2.54
CA CYS A 258 16.83 17.82 3.74
C CYS A 258 16.07 16.52 3.52
N THR A 259 16.13 15.62 4.51
CA THR A 259 15.32 14.40 4.54
C THR A 259 13.99 14.60 5.26
N ASN A 260 13.84 15.68 6.05
CA ASN A 260 12.60 16.03 6.76
C ASN A 260 12.16 17.48 6.54
N PHE A 261 10.85 17.73 6.65
CA PHE A 261 10.19 19.03 6.38
C PHE A 261 10.66 20.19 7.27
N LEU A 262 11.32 19.89 8.40
CA LEU A 262 11.58 20.84 9.49
C LEU A 262 12.77 21.78 9.29
N CYS A 263 13.59 21.62 8.25
CA CYS A 263 14.67 22.56 7.95
C CYS A 263 14.22 23.82 7.19
N ASN A 264 12.91 24.03 7.00
CA ASN A 264 12.37 25.07 6.12
C ASN A 264 12.20 26.46 6.75
N ASP A 265 12.39 26.62 8.07
CA ASP A 265 12.05 27.86 8.80
C ASP A 265 13.25 28.58 9.48
N GLU A 266 14.49 28.11 9.32
CA GLU A 266 15.72 28.79 9.81
C GLU A 266 16.61 29.34 8.69
#